data_AF-A0A4U6QMF0-F1
#
_entry.id   AF-A0A4U6QMF0-F1
#
_cell.length_a   1.000
_cell.length_b   1.000
_cell.length_c   1.000
_cell.angle_alpha   90.00
_cell.angle_beta   90.00
_cell.angle_gamma   90.00
#
_symmetry.space_group_name_H-M   'P 1'
#
loop_
_entity.id
_entity.type
_entity.pdbx_description
1 polymer ?
#
loop_
_entity_poly.entity_id
_entity_poly.type
_entity_poly.pdbx_seq_one_letter_code
_entity_poly.pdbx_strand_id
1 'polypeptide(L)'
;MLIVARDTRCVFGRCDGAIEEVHHRLPRGMGGAGRDETRWSYSRLVGLCAVHHRWVELNRRRAYELGLLVRHGRAACSLVPVLHHGRWVLLDDGGCVLPCEAPAGWSE
;
A
#
# COMPACT_ATOMS: atom_id res chain seq x y z
N MET A 1 0.29 13.78 7.81
CA MET A 1 -1.08 13.71 7.29
C MET A 1 -1.70 12.39 7.71
N LEU A 2 -2.93 12.32 8.24
CA LEU A 2 -3.52 11.02 8.61
C LEU A 2 -3.86 10.18 7.36
N ILE A 3 -3.75 8.85 7.45
CA ILE A 3 -4.09 7.95 6.32
C ILE A 3 -5.53 8.15 5.84
N VAL A 4 -6.46 8.34 6.77
CA VAL A 4 -7.87 8.60 6.48
C VAL A 4 -8.14 9.96 5.81
N ALA A 5 -7.16 10.88 5.82
CA ALA A 5 -7.26 12.15 5.08
C ALA A 5 -6.76 11.99 3.64
N ARG A 6 -5.80 11.08 3.40
CA ARG A 6 -5.28 10.75 2.06
C ARG A 6 -6.21 9.79 1.33
N ASP A 7 -6.54 8.69 2.00
CA ASP A 7 -7.39 7.64 1.51
C ASP A 7 -8.80 7.95 2.04
N THR A 8 -9.70 8.42 1.18
CA THR A 8 -11.07 8.81 1.59
C THR A 8 -12.03 7.62 1.64
N ARG A 9 -11.60 6.48 1.10
CA ARG A 9 -12.30 5.18 1.02
C ARG A 9 -11.28 4.08 0.73
N CYS A 10 -11.71 2.82 0.80
CA CYS A 10 -10.88 1.67 0.45
C CYS A 10 -10.08 1.89 -0.85
N VAL A 11 -8.76 1.72 -0.80
CA VAL A 11 -7.90 2.00 -1.96
C VAL A 11 -7.98 0.94 -3.05
N PHE A 12 -8.53 -0.24 -2.76
CA PHE A 12 -8.55 -1.37 -3.68
C PHE A 12 -9.53 -1.14 -4.83
N GLY A 13 -9.00 -1.07 -6.06
CA GLY A 13 -9.81 -0.95 -7.27
C GLY A 13 -10.79 0.22 -7.21
N ARG A 14 -12.07 -0.01 -7.53
CA ARG A 14 -13.14 1.00 -7.41
C ARG A 14 -14.04 0.74 -6.20
N CYS A 15 -13.52 0.14 -5.13
CA CYS A 15 -14.30 -0.13 -3.93
C CYS A 15 -14.71 1.18 -3.24
N ASP A 16 -16.01 1.34 -2.98
CA ASP A 16 -16.55 2.50 -2.26
C ASP A 16 -16.76 2.25 -0.77
N GLY A 17 -16.28 1.11 -0.26
CA GLY A 17 -16.33 0.78 1.17
C GLY A 17 -15.48 1.73 2.02
N ALA A 18 -15.93 1.97 3.25
CA ALA A 18 -15.19 2.75 4.23
C ALA A 18 -13.84 2.10 4.57
N ILE A 19 -12.89 2.92 5.05
CA ILE A 19 -11.64 2.41 5.60
C ILE A 19 -11.91 1.94 7.02
N GLU A 20 -11.69 0.66 7.24
CA GLU A 20 -11.84 0.02 8.55
C GLU A 20 -10.47 -0.34 9.12
N GLU A 21 -9.49 -0.62 8.26
CA GLU A 21 -8.16 -1.06 8.65
C GLU A 21 -7.08 -0.30 7.88
N VAL A 22 -6.03 0.11 8.60
CA VAL A 22 -4.79 0.61 7.99
C VAL A 22 -3.86 -0.57 7.74
N HIS A 23 -3.71 -0.92 6.48
CA HIS A 23 -2.88 -2.02 6.03
C HIS A 23 -1.42 -1.61 5.89
N HIS A 24 -0.51 -2.44 6.40
CA HIS A 24 0.92 -2.24 6.24
C HIS A 24 1.41 -2.95 4.98
N ARG A 25 1.81 -2.16 3.97
CA ARG A 25 2.36 -2.66 2.71
C ARG A 25 3.64 -3.45 2.92
N LEU A 26 4.50 -3.05 3.86
CA LEU A 26 5.69 -3.85 4.23
C LEU A 26 5.36 -4.65 5.50
N PRO A 27 5.16 -5.98 5.40
CA PRO A 27 4.79 -6.80 6.55
C PRO A 27 5.77 -6.62 7.71
N ARG A 28 5.28 -6.54 8.94
CA ARG A 28 6.15 -6.40 10.11
C ARG A 28 6.94 -7.70 10.29
N GLY A 29 8.27 -7.59 10.39
CA GLY A 29 9.13 -8.74 10.71
C GLY A 29 9.03 -9.13 12.20
N MET A 30 9.47 -10.36 12.52
CA MET A 30 9.68 -10.80 13.90
C MET A 30 10.96 -10.15 14.44
N GLY A 31 10.81 -9.11 15.27
CA GLY A 31 11.92 -8.32 15.77
C GLY A 31 11.68 -6.87 15.43
N GLY A 32 11.18 -6.10 16.40
CA GLY A 32 10.70 -4.74 16.22
C GLY A 32 11.61 -3.92 15.32
N ALA A 33 10.97 -3.09 14.49
CA ALA A 33 11.55 -2.19 13.50
C ALA A 33 12.48 -1.10 14.11
N GLY A 34 13.32 -1.41 15.10
CA GLY A 34 14.16 -0.44 15.80
C GLY A 34 15.23 0.20 14.91
N ARG A 35 15.60 -0.44 13.79
CA ARG A 35 16.61 0.06 12.84
C ARG A 35 16.08 0.47 11.47
N ASP A 36 14.78 0.37 11.22
CA ASP A 36 14.17 0.90 9.98
C ASP A 36 13.67 2.32 10.25
N GLU A 37 14.38 3.32 9.70
CA GLU A 37 14.03 4.74 9.83
C GLU A 37 12.69 5.05 9.16
N THR A 38 12.29 4.25 8.17
CA THR A 38 11.04 4.45 7.42
C THR A 38 9.83 3.77 8.08
N ARG A 39 9.97 3.17 9.27
CA ARG A 39 8.91 2.38 9.93
C ARG A 39 7.58 3.13 10.15
N TRP A 40 7.64 4.47 10.16
CA TRP A 40 6.48 5.35 10.33
C TRP A 40 6.07 6.07 9.04
N SER A 41 6.74 5.81 7.92
CA SER A 41 6.49 6.48 6.64
C SER A 41 5.10 6.14 6.09
N TYR A 42 4.40 7.15 5.58
CA TYR A 42 3.05 6.97 5.02
C TYR A 42 3.03 6.15 3.72
N SER A 43 4.16 6.05 3.04
CA SER A 43 4.36 5.16 1.88
C SER A 43 4.14 3.69 2.22
N ARG A 44 4.22 3.30 3.49
CA ARG A 44 4.05 1.92 3.97
C ARG A 44 2.63 1.55 4.33
N LEU A 45 1.70 2.49 4.27
CA LEU A 45 0.36 2.34 4.81
C LEU A 45 -0.67 2.62 3.71
N VAL A 46 -1.78 1.89 3.70
CA VAL A 46 -2.98 2.18 2.89
C VAL A 46 -4.25 1.85 3.65
N GLY A 47 -5.32 2.59 3.38
CA GLY A 47 -6.65 2.31 3.94
C GLY A 47 -7.42 1.25 3.16
N LEU A 48 -7.90 0.21 3.84
CA LEU A 48 -8.73 -0.84 3.25
C LEU A 48 -9.99 -1.08 4.11
N CYS A 49 -11.06 -1.58 3.48
CA CYS A 49 -12.15 -2.22 4.23
C CYS A 49 -11.73 -3.63 4.69
N ALA A 50 -12.40 -4.21 5.69
CA ALA A 50 -12.02 -5.52 6.22
C ALA A 50 -11.98 -6.64 5.15
N VAL A 51 -12.87 -6.58 4.15
CA VAL A 51 -12.92 -7.58 3.07
C VAL A 51 -11.65 -7.54 2.22
N HIS A 52 -11.23 -6.36 1.77
CA HIS A 52 -10.03 -6.21 0.95
C HIS A 52 -8.75 -6.36 1.76
N HIS A 53 -8.78 -5.98 3.04
CA HIS A 53 -7.67 -6.25 3.96
C HIS A 53 -7.42 -7.76 4.08
N ARG A 54 -8.47 -8.54 4.36
CA ARG A 54 -8.39 -10.01 4.37
C ARG A 54 -7.97 -10.58 3.02
N TRP A 55 -8.47 -10.02 1.92
CA TRP A 55 -8.09 -10.48 0.57
C TRP A 55 -6.58 -10.33 0.33
N VAL A 56 -5.96 -9.22 0.77
CA VAL A 56 -4.51 -9.00 0.62
C VAL A 56 -3.71 -10.08 1.35
N GLU A 57 -4.10 -10.43 2.57
CA GLU A 57 -3.42 -11.47 3.35
C GLU A 57 -3.55 -12.87 2.74
N LEU A 58 -4.69 -13.17 2.12
CA LEU A 58 -4.94 -14.46 1.45
C LEU A 58 -4.30 -14.53 0.05
N ASN A 59 -4.14 -13.39 -0.64
CA ASN A 59 -3.72 -13.33 -2.05
C ASN A 59 -2.38 -12.60 -2.22
N ARG A 60 -1.42 -12.93 -1.37
CA ARG A 60 -0.14 -12.20 -1.24
C ARG A 60 0.59 -11.99 -2.56
N ARG A 61 0.61 -12.99 -3.45
CA ARG A 61 1.26 -12.87 -4.77
C ARG A 61 0.67 -11.71 -5.58
N ARG A 62 -0.66 -11.68 -5.73
CA ARG A 62 -1.34 -10.59 -6.44
C ARG A 62 -1.25 -9.27 -5.68
N ALA A 63 -1.25 -9.30 -4.34
CA ALA A 63 -1.05 -8.09 -3.55
C ALA A 63 0.34 -7.45 -3.77
N TYR A 64 1.40 -8.25 -3.97
CA TYR A 64 2.71 -7.72 -4.38
C TYR A 64 2.65 -7.08 -5.77
N GLU A 65 1.97 -7.73 -6.73
CA GLU A 65 1.81 -7.20 -8.09
C GLU A 65 1.06 -5.86 -8.09
N LEU A 66 0.04 -5.71 -7.24
CA LEU A 66 -0.75 -4.49 -7.07
C LEU A 66 -0.07 -3.44 -6.19
N GLY A 67 1.13 -3.73 -5.66
CA GLY A 67 1.85 -2.86 -4.75
C GLY A 67 1.20 -2.70 -3.37
N LEU A 68 0.17 -3.49 -3.05
CA LEU A 68 -0.46 -3.54 -1.73
C LEU A 68 0.43 -4.25 -0.71
N LEU A 69 1.37 -5.08 -1.19
CA LEU A 69 2.48 -5.59 -0.41
C LEU A 69 3.83 -5.23 -1.04
N VAL A 70 4.85 -5.07 -0.20
CA VAL A 70 6.23 -4.79 -0.55
C VAL A 70 7.14 -5.82 0.13
N ARG A 71 8.20 -6.25 -0.57
CA ARG A 71 9.16 -7.23 -0.05
C ARG A 71 10.28 -6.52 0.69
N HIS A 72 10.64 -7.05 1.86
CA HIS A 72 11.79 -6.58 2.63
C HIS A 72 13.07 -6.64 1.79
N GLY A 73 13.91 -5.61 1.94
CA GLY A 73 15.22 -5.54 1.30
C GLY A 73 15.24 -5.42 -0.22
N ARG A 74 14.09 -5.27 -0.89
CA ARG A 74 14.03 -5.17 -2.36
C ARG A 74 13.97 -3.74 -2.88
N ALA A 75 13.16 -2.89 -2.25
CA ALA A 75 13.00 -1.48 -2.60
C ALA A 75 12.39 -0.72 -1.40
N ALA A 76 12.62 0.59 -1.34
CA ALA A 76 11.86 1.46 -0.46
C ALA A 76 10.38 1.48 -0.87
N CYS A 77 9.45 1.55 0.10
CA CYS A 77 8.01 1.51 -0.20
C CYS A 77 7.54 2.69 -1.05
N SER A 78 8.23 3.83 -0.96
CA SER A 78 7.99 5.02 -1.76
C SER A 78 8.38 4.89 -3.23
N LEU A 79 9.15 3.86 -3.58
CA LEU A 79 9.57 3.55 -4.95
C LEU A 79 8.75 2.41 -5.57
N VAL A 80 7.80 1.83 -4.84
CA VAL A 80 6.95 0.74 -5.33
C VAL A 80 5.57 1.30 -5.68
N PRO A 81 5.16 1.31 -6.97
CA PRO A 81 3.83 1.72 -7.38
C PRO A 81 2.74 0.88 -6.68
N VAL A 82 1.61 1.50 -6.38
CA VAL A 82 0.40 0.84 -5.87
C VAL A 82 -0.78 1.18 -6.77
N LEU A 83 -1.64 0.20 -7.03
CA LEU A 83 -2.89 0.42 -7.76
C LEU A 83 -3.93 0.99 -6.79
N HIS A 84 -3.92 2.32 -6.64
CA HIS A 84 -4.74 3.11 -5.72
C HIS A 84 -5.96 3.68 -6.45
N HIS A 85 -7.16 3.33 -5.99
CA HIS A 85 -8.43 3.71 -6.62
C HIS A 85 -8.50 3.38 -8.14
N GLY A 86 -7.84 2.29 -8.54
CA GLY A 86 -7.75 1.87 -9.95
C GLY A 86 -6.74 2.66 -10.78
N ARG A 87 -5.84 3.42 -10.15
CA ARG A 87 -4.77 4.18 -10.82
C ARG A 87 -3.42 3.85 -10.21
N TRP A 88 -2.39 3.78 -11.05
CA TRP A 88 -1.03 3.57 -10.57
C TRP A 88 -0.46 4.86 -9.99
N VAL A 89 -0.01 4.78 -8.74
CA VAL A 89 0.58 5.91 -8.01
C VAL A 89 1.80 5.47 -7.20
N LEU A 90 2.70 6.41 -6.96
CA LEU A 90 3.67 6.33 -5.88
C LEU A 90 3.12 7.04 -4.65
N LEU A 91 3.34 6.43 -3.48
CA LEU A 91 3.04 7.03 -2.19
C LEU A 91 4.35 7.50 -1.58
N ASP A 92 4.52 8.80 -1.36
CA ASP A 92 5.72 9.28 -0.68
C ASP A 92 5.64 9.08 0.84
N ASP A 93 6.75 9.33 1.52
CA ASP A 93 6.85 9.13 2.96
C ASP A 93 6.09 10.20 3.78
N GLY A 94 5.77 11.35 3.18
CA GLY A 94 4.95 12.43 3.76
C GLY A 94 3.44 12.23 3.59
N GLY A 95 3.05 11.28 2.73
CA GLY A 95 1.68 10.89 2.44
C GLY A 95 1.15 11.41 1.09
N CYS A 96 1.94 12.10 0.26
CA CYS A 96 1.45 12.55 -1.03
C CYS A 96 1.20 11.36 -1.97
N VAL A 97 0.25 11.55 -2.89
CA VAL A 97 -0.08 10.61 -3.95
C VAL A 97 0.41 11.20 -5.26
N LEU A 98 1.38 10.53 -5.88
CA LEU A 98 1.99 10.98 -7.13
C LEU A 98 1.59 10.01 -8.24
N PRO A 99 0.88 10.47 -9.30
CA PRO A 99 0.57 9.62 -10.45
C PRO A 99 1.85 9.04 -11.07
N CYS A 100 1.80 7.78 -11.48
CA CYS A 100 2.88 7.13 -12.19
C CYS A 100 2.33 6.16 -13.25
N GLU A 101 3.20 5.68 -14.13
CA GLU A 101 2.83 4.65 -15.09
C GLU A 101 2.66 3.29 -14.43
N ALA A 102 1.93 2.40 -15.09
CA ALA A 102 1.82 1.01 -14.66
C ALA A 102 3.21 0.34 -14.65
N PRO A 103 3.50 -0.55 -13.68
CA PRO A 103 4.70 -1.37 -13.73
C PRO A 103 4.77 -2.16 -15.05
N ALA A 104 5.96 -2.24 -15.63
CA ALA A 104 6.18 -2.97 -16.87
C ALA A 104 5.68 -4.43 -16.75
N GLY A 105 4.92 -4.88 -17.76
CA GLY A 105 4.35 -6.23 -17.79
C GLY A 105 3.07 -6.41 -16.97
N TRP A 106 2.50 -5.35 -16.39
CA TRP A 106 1.16 -5.42 -15.81
C TRP A 106 0.08 -5.48 -16.91
N SER A 107 -0.85 -6.42 -16.76
CA SER A 107 -2.11 -6.46 -17.50
C SER A 107 -3.29 -6.44 -16.51
N GLU A 108 -4.36 -5.74 -16.89
CA GLU A 108 -5.61 -5.61 -16.13
C GLU A 108 -6.26 -6.96 -15.81
#